data_AF-A0A1F4YFQ8-F1
#
_entry.id   AF-A0A1F4YFQ8-F1
#
_cell.length_a   1.000
_cell.length_b   1.000
_cell.length_c   1.000
_cell.angle_alpha   90.00
_cell.angle_beta   90.00
_cell.angle_gamma   90.00
#
_symmetry.space_group_name_H-M   'P 1'
#
loop_
_entity.id
_entity.type
_entity.pdbx_description
1 polymer ?
#
loop_
_entity_poly.entity_id
_entity_poly.type
_entity_poly.pdbx_seq_one_letter_code
_entity_poly.pdbx_strand_id
1 'polypeptide(L)'
;MNKVTRLDNGTIEIILTLPWSDIKQVYDKEVDEAVKNTQIPGFRKGQAPRSQVEAKLDKSHLYSHSVQHLLPDLYTAAVKSHHLKPILSPQIKITQGQEGHDWEFSAVTCEAPVVNFTLPAKLPKELPEKLDFLRKQAAIKIPDLLVEEETNHRLTALAENITKLGLTTDQYLSTKRLTPTDLKGQTSQEARIDLETEYILLHIQVKQKLPDRKSALDYLQKLV
;
A
#
# COMPACT_ATOMS: atom_id res chain seq x y z
N MET A 1 5.50 -2.79 -22.67
CA MET A 1 6.04 -3.90 -21.86
C MET A 1 6.19 -3.37 -20.45
N ASN A 2 5.52 -3.97 -19.47
CA ASN A 2 5.61 -3.50 -18.09
C ASN A 2 7.00 -3.81 -17.52
N LYS A 3 7.61 -2.84 -16.84
CA LYS A 3 8.94 -3.02 -16.24
C LYS A 3 8.78 -3.19 -14.74
N VAL A 4 9.32 -4.27 -14.18
CA VAL A 4 9.30 -4.55 -12.74
C VAL A 4 10.72 -4.46 -12.20
N THR A 5 10.90 -3.68 -11.14
CA THR A 5 12.14 -3.55 -10.37
C THR A 5 11.89 -3.99 -8.94
N ARG A 6 12.74 -4.89 -8.41
CA ARG A 6 12.71 -5.28 -6.99
C ARG A 6 13.87 -4.61 -6.27
N LEU A 7 13.58 -3.96 -5.15
CA LEU A 7 14.57 -3.34 -4.28
C LEU A 7 14.98 -4.31 -3.16
N ASP A 8 16.16 -4.07 -2.59
CA ASP A 8 16.77 -4.91 -1.57
C ASP A 8 15.95 -5.07 -0.29
N ASN A 9 15.08 -4.10 0.01
CA ASN A 9 14.21 -4.10 1.19
C ASN A 9 12.86 -4.80 0.95
N GLY A 10 12.60 -5.36 -0.24
CA GLY A 10 11.33 -6.00 -0.59
C GLY A 10 10.29 -5.06 -1.21
N THR A 11 10.63 -3.78 -1.40
CA THR A 11 9.84 -2.86 -2.22
C THR A 11 9.92 -3.25 -3.69
N ILE A 12 8.80 -3.10 -4.39
CA ILE A 12 8.62 -3.42 -5.80
C ILE A 12 8.08 -2.19 -6.51
N GLU A 13 8.76 -1.80 -7.56
CA GLU A 13 8.32 -0.73 -8.47
C GLU A 13 7.91 -1.35 -9.80
N ILE A 14 6.73 -0.98 -10.27
CA ILE A 14 6.16 -1.45 -11.54
C ILE A 14 5.85 -0.22 -12.40
N ILE A 15 6.47 -0.15 -13.56
CA ILE A 15 6.09 0.81 -14.59
C ILE A 15 5.02 0.16 -15.46
N LEU A 16 3.83 0.73 -15.42
CA LEU A 16 2.66 0.32 -16.19
C LEU A 16 2.46 1.30 -17.34
N THR A 17 2.34 0.79 -18.56
CA THR A 17 2.02 1.59 -19.74
C THR A 17 0.61 1.27 -20.21
N LEU A 18 -0.26 2.27 -20.25
CA LEU A 18 -1.59 2.19 -20.82
C LEU A 18 -1.59 2.79 -22.23
N PRO A 19 -1.89 2.00 -23.28
CA PRO A 19 -2.00 2.51 -24.63
C PRO A 19 -3.07 3.58 -24.77
N TRP A 20 -2.78 4.64 -25.54
CA TRP A 20 -3.75 5.69 -25.83
C TRP A 20 -5.02 5.14 -26.48
N SER A 21 -4.89 4.11 -27.32
CA SER A 21 -6.03 3.45 -27.97
C SER A 21 -7.05 2.94 -26.96
N ASP A 22 -6.59 2.37 -25.86
CA ASP A 22 -7.44 1.70 -24.88
C ASP A 22 -8.14 2.74 -24.00
N ILE A 23 -7.39 3.78 -23.60
CA ILE A 23 -7.93 4.94 -22.89
C ILE A 23 -9.01 5.61 -23.75
N LYS A 24 -8.69 5.88 -25.02
CA LYS A 24 -9.62 6.50 -25.96
C LYS A 24 -10.85 5.63 -26.20
N GLN A 25 -10.71 4.31 -26.27
CA GLN A 25 -11.85 3.41 -26.44
C GLN A 25 -12.83 3.49 -25.25
N VAL A 26 -12.33 3.56 -24.02
CA VAL A 26 -13.19 3.72 -22.83
C VAL A 26 -13.80 5.12 -22.79
N TYR A 27 -12.98 6.16 -23.03
CA TYR A 27 -13.43 7.54 -23.15
C TYR A 27 -14.58 7.68 -24.16
N ASP A 28 -14.42 7.10 -25.35
CA ASP A 28 -15.39 7.21 -26.43
C ASP A 28 -16.73 6.55 -26.06
N LYS A 29 -16.69 5.43 -25.32
CA LYS A 29 -17.90 4.78 -24.78
C LYS A 29 -18.61 5.66 -23.76
N GLU A 30 -17.88 6.25 -22.83
CA GLU A 30 -18.44 7.15 -21.81
C GLU A 30 -19.10 8.38 -22.45
N VAL A 31 -18.47 8.96 -23.47
CA VAL A 31 -19.05 10.07 -24.24
C VAL A 31 -20.33 9.63 -24.95
N ASP A 32 -20.33 8.45 -25.58
CA ASP A 32 -21.53 7.92 -26.25
C ASP A 32 -22.69 7.64 -25.28
N GLU A 33 -22.38 7.21 -24.05
CA GLU A 33 -23.38 7.07 -22.99
C GLU A 33 -23.89 8.43 -22.48
N ALA A 34 -22.99 9.40 -22.32
CA ALA A 34 -23.37 10.75 -21.96
C ALA A 34 -24.29 11.37 -23.02
N VAL A 35 -23.98 11.23 -24.32
CA VAL A 35 -24.83 11.73 -25.42
C VAL A 35 -26.25 11.19 -25.31
N LYS A 36 -26.43 9.89 -25.03
CA LYS A 36 -27.76 9.26 -24.89
C LYS A 36 -28.56 9.83 -23.72
N ASN A 37 -27.88 10.23 -22.65
CA ASN A 37 -28.50 10.62 -21.38
C ASN A 37 -28.65 12.14 -21.21
N THR A 38 -27.82 12.94 -21.87
CA THR A 38 -27.82 14.40 -21.75
C THR A 38 -28.95 15.04 -22.57
N GLN A 39 -29.62 16.01 -21.96
CA GLN A 39 -30.53 16.93 -22.64
C GLN A 39 -29.81 18.26 -22.88
N ILE A 40 -29.59 18.61 -24.15
CA ILE A 40 -29.03 19.91 -24.54
C ILE A 40 -30.17 20.81 -25.03
N PRO A 41 -30.28 22.06 -24.54
CA PRO A 41 -31.26 23.01 -25.07
C PRO A 41 -31.17 23.11 -26.60
N GLY A 42 -32.30 22.95 -27.28
CA GLY A 42 -32.37 22.92 -28.75
C GLY A 42 -32.30 21.53 -29.38
N PHE A 43 -31.90 20.49 -28.64
CA PHE A 43 -31.88 19.10 -29.11
C PHE A 43 -32.81 18.23 -28.28
N ARG A 44 -33.49 17.28 -28.93
CA ARG A 44 -34.21 16.22 -28.23
C ARG A 44 -33.19 15.37 -27.44
N LYS A 45 -33.56 14.89 -26.25
CA LYS A 45 -32.72 14.01 -25.43
C LYS A 45 -32.11 12.89 -26.30
N GLY A 46 -30.79 12.71 -26.23
CA GLY A 46 -30.08 11.70 -27.03
C GLY A 46 -29.75 12.09 -28.48
N GLN A 47 -30.19 13.25 -28.97
CA GLN A 47 -30.02 13.68 -30.37
C GLN A 47 -29.07 14.87 -30.53
N ALA A 48 -28.40 15.27 -29.44
CA ALA A 48 -27.39 16.33 -29.51
C ALA A 48 -26.12 15.80 -30.21
N PRO A 49 -25.46 16.61 -31.07
CA PRO A 49 -24.19 16.23 -31.68
C PRO A 49 -23.13 15.94 -30.62
N ARG A 50 -22.34 14.86 -30.83
CA ARG A 50 -21.29 14.42 -29.91
C ARG A 50 -20.35 15.56 -29.48
N SER A 51 -19.91 16.38 -30.44
CA SER A 51 -19.01 17.51 -30.18
C SER A 51 -19.59 18.56 -29.22
N GLN A 52 -20.91 18.79 -29.23
CA GLN A 52 -21.54 19.75 -28.32
C GLN A 52 -21.73 19.18 -26.91
N VAL A 53 -21.94 17.86 -26.80
CA VAL A 53 -21.99 17.17 -25.50
C VAL A 53 -20.58 17.14 -24.91
N GLU A 54 -19.59 16.72 -25.67
CA GLU A 54 -18.18 16.63 -25.26
C GLU A 54 -17.62 17.98 -24.79
N ALA A 55 -17.97 19.09 -25.46
CA ALA A 55 -17.57 20.43 -25.06
C ALA A 55 -18.10 20.87 -23.68
N LYS A 56 -19.15 20.22 -23.16
CA LYS A 56 -19.71 20.47 -21.82
C LYS A 56 -19.21 19.50 -20.78
N LEU A 57 -18.56 18.40 -21.19
CA LEU A 57 -18.03 17.39 -20.28
C LEU A 57 -16.63 17.78 -19.82
N ASP A 58 -16.31 17.45 -18.57
CA ASP A 58 -14.94 17.55 -18.08
C ASP A 58 -14.12 16.40 -18.65
N LYS A 59 -13.32 16.70 -19.69
CA LYS A 59 -12.43 15.74 -20.32
C LYS A 59 -11.46 15.11 -19.32
N SER A 60 -10.98 15.88 -18.34
CA SER A 60 -10.04 15.39 -17.33
C SER A 60 -10.69 14.32 -16.46
N HIS A 61 -11.94 14.52 -16.08
CA HIS A 61 -12.72 13.54 -15.33
C HIS A 61 -12.95 12.26 -16.14
N LEU A 62 -13.31 12.38 -17.42
CA LEU A 62 -13.53 11.22 -18.30
C LEU A 62 -12.26 10.39 -18.52
N TYR A 63 -11.12 11.05 -18.73
CA TYR A 63 -9.82 10.36 -18.82
C TYR A 63 -9.45 9.70 -17.49
N SER A 64 -9.66 10.40 -16.37
CA SER A 64 -9.41 9.84 -15.03
C SER A 64 -10.26 8.60 -14.78
N HIS A 65 -11.54 8.63 -15.13
CA HIS A 65 -12.46 7.49 -15.02
C HIS A 65 -12.01 6.32 -15.91
N SER A 66 -11.63 6.60 -17.15
CA SER A 66 -11.12 5.59 -18.10
C SER A 66 -9.90 4.87 -17.54
N VAL A 67 -8.94 5.64 -17.00
CA VAL A 67 -7.74 5.10 -16.36
C VAL A 67 -8.08 4.31 -15.11
N GLN A 68 -8.98 4.81 -14.25
CA GLN A 68 -9.41 4.10 -13.03
C GLN A 68 -10.02 2.73 -13.33
N HIS A 69 -10.66 2.57 -14.49
CA HIS A 69 -11.20 1.30 -14.93
C HIS A 69 -10.13 0.35 -15.50
N LEU A 70 -9.21 0.86 -16.32
CA LEU A 70 -8.22 0.05 -17.03
C LEU A 70 -7.02 -0.36 -16.16
N LEU A 71 -6.60 0.52 -15.25
CA LEU A 71 -5.36 0.35 -14.50
C LEU A 71 -5.36 -0.84 -13.51
N PRO A 72 -6.46 -1.16 -12.80
CA PRO A 72 -6.52 -2.34 -11.93
C PRO A 72 -6.28 -3.66 -12.67
N ASP A 73 -6.84 -3.80 -13.88
CA ASP A 73 -6.67 -5.00 -14.69
C ASP A 73 -5.23 -5.11 -15.21
N LEU A 74 -4.66 -3.99 -15.67
CA LEU A 74 -3.27 -3.92 -16.11
C LEU A 74 -2.29 -4.26 -14.97
N TYR A 75 -2.53 -3.72 -13.77
CA TYR A 75 -1.74 -4.04 -12.58
C TYR A 75 -1.88 -5.53 -12.21
N THR A 76 -3.10 -6.06 -12.20
CA THR A 76 -3.36 -7.47 -11.89
C THR A 76 -2.66 -8.41 -12.89
N ALA A 77 -2.67 -8.05 -14.18
CA ALA A 77 -1.94 -8.79 -15.20
C ALA A 77 -0.42 -8.77 -14.94
N ALA A 78 0.14 -7.61 -14.60
CA ALA A 78 1.56 -7.47 -14.26
C ALA A 78 1.96 -8.29 -13.02
N VAL A 79 1.15 -8.24 -11.96
CA VAL A 79 1.37 -9.03 -10.74
C VAL A 79 1.37 -10.53 -11.06
N LYS A 80 0.40 -11.00 -11.86
CA LYS A 80 0.30 -12.40 -12.26
C LYS A 80 1.47 -12.85 -13.14
N SER A 81 1.83 -12.06 -14.17
CA SER A 81 2.88 -12.41 -15.12
C SER A 81 4.26 -12.48 -14.48
N HIS A 82 4.50 -11.67 -13.43
CA HIS A 82 5.76 -11.63 -12.71
C HIS A 82 5.74 -12.43 -11.38
N HIS A 83 4.67 -13.17 -11.11
CA HIS A 83 4.47 -13.97 -9.89
C HIS A 83 4.71 -13.19 -8.60
N LEU A 84 4.30 -11.93 -8.59
CA LEU A 84 4.45 -11.05 -7.43
C LEU A 84 3.42 -11.42 -6.36
N LYS A 85 3.79 -11.28 -5.10
CA LYS A 85 2.92 -11.50 -3.93
C LYS A 85 2.79 -10.23 -3.09
N PRO A 86 2.28 -9.13 -3.68
CA PRO A 86 2.15 -7.87 -2.97
C PRO A 86 1.30 -8.05 -1.72
N ILE A 87 1.82 -7.58 -0.59
CA ILE A 87 1.10 -7.59 0.70
C ILE A 87 0.31 -6.30 0.92
N LEU A 88 0.67 -5.23 0.20
CA LEU A 88 -0.03 -3.95 0.21
C LEU A 88 -0.60 -3.62 -1.17
N SER A 89 -1.69 -2.85 -1.16
CA SER A 89 -2.17 -2.18 -2.37
C SER A 89 -1.09 -1.23 -2.92
N PRO A 90 -0.93 -1.14 -4.25
CA PRO A 90 0.10 -0.29 -4.82
C PRO A 90 -0.22 1.20 -4.65
N GLN A 91 0.79 1.99 -4.33
CA GLN A 91 0.73 3.44 -4.47
C GLN A 91 0.98 3.79 -5.94
N ILE A 92 -0.03 4.32 -6.61
CA ILE A 92 0.02 4.63 -8.04
C ILE A 92 0.26 6.12 -8.24
N LYS A 93 1.23 6.46 -9.09
CA LYS A 93 1.54 7.82 -9.51
C LYS A 93 1.63 7.87 -11.04
N ILE A 94 1.00 8.88 -11.64
CA ILE A 94 1.17 9.14 -13.07
C ILE A 94 2.56 9.71 -13.32
N THR A 95 3.32 9.09 -14.22
CA THR A 95 4.66 9.57 -14.63
C THR A 95 4.59 10.30 -15.96
N GLN A 96 3.72 9.85 -16.87
CA GLN A 96 3.44 10.52 -18.14
C GLN A 96 1.96 10.38 -18.48
N GLY A 97 1.31 11.48 -18.85
CA GLY A 97 -0.08 11.49 -19.25
C GLY A 97 -0.37 12.67 -20.14
N GLN A 98 -0.29 12.45 -21.45
CA GLN A 98 -0.59 13.46 -22.45
C GLN A 98 -1.64 12.92 -23.40
N GLU A 99 -2.56 13.79 -23.82
CA GLU A 99 -3.57 13.44 -24.81
C GLU A 99 -2.90 13.03 -26.13
N GLY A 100 -3.41 11.97 -26.76
CA GLY A 100 -2.85 11.43 -28.00
C GLY A 100 -1.64 10.51 -27.84
N HIS A 101 -1.15 10.30 -26.61
CA HIS A 101 0.03 9.49 -26.31
C HIS A 101 -0.29 8.42 -25.27
N ASP A 102 0.52 7.38 -25.21
CA ASP A 102 0.42 6.34 -24.18
C ASP A 102 0.71 6.94 -22.81
N TRP A 103 -0.03 6.49 -21.79
CA TRP A 103 0.15 6.98 -20.42
C TRP A 103 1.03 6.00 -19.65
N GLU A 104 1.91 6.53 -18.83
CA GLU A 104 2.77 5.76 -17.94
C GLU A 104 2.45 6.04 -16.48
N PHE A 105 2.49 4.98 -15.69
CA PHE A 105 2.24 5.00 -14.26
C PHE A 105 3.34 4.24 -13.52
N SER A 106 3.79 4.79 -12.41
CA SER A 106 4.59 4.08 -11.41
C SER A 106 3.66 3.55 -10.33
N ALA A 107 3.62 2.23 -10.20
CA ALA A 107 2.94 1.52 -9.12
C ALA A 107 3.99 0.96 -8.17
N VAL A 108 4.00 1.43 -6.92
CA VAL A 108 4.94 1.00 -5.89
C VAL A 108 4.21 0.18 -4.85
N THR A 109 4.68 -1.04 -4.59
CA THR A 109 4.17 -1.95 -3.57
C THR A 109 5.34 -2.66 -2.88
N CYS A 110 5.08 -3.65 -2.04
CA CYS A 110 6.11 -4.50 -1.46
C CYS A 110 5.58 -5.90 -1.21
N GLU A 111 6.51 -6.85 -1.13
CA GLU A 111 6.24 -8.22 -0.68
C GLU A 111 6.49 -8.34 0.83
N ALA A 112 5.94 -9.41 1.42
CA ALA A 112 6.27 -9.76 2.79
C ALA A 112 7.78 -10.01 2.93
N PRO A 113 8.45 -9.46 3.97
CA PRO A 113 9.87 -9.67 4.20
C PRO A 113 10.17 -11.17 4.40
N VAL A 114 11.25 -11.62 3.78
CA VAL A 114 11.70 -13.00 3.91
C VAL A 114 12.57 -13.13 5.17
N VAL A 115 12.13 -13.96 6.11
CA VAL A 115 12.88 -14.25 7.33
C VAL A 115 13.59 -15.59 7.19
N ASN A 116 14.92 -15.56 7.20
CA ASN A 116 15.76 -16.74 7.10
C ASN A 116 16.80 -16.76 8.22
N PHE A 117 16.46 -17.37 9.35
CA PHE A 117 17.43 -17.66 10.41
C PHE A 117 17.18 -19.02 11.07
N THR A 118 18.19 -19.47 11.81
CA THR A 118 18.08 -20.65 12.67
C THR A 118 18.23 -20.22 14.12
N LEU A 119 17.31 -20.70 14.96
CA LEU A 119 17.32 -20.45 16.39
C LEU A 119 18.68 -20.87 16.97
N PRO A 120 19.40 -19.95 17.65
CA PRO A 120 20.68 -20.25 18.26
C PRO A 120 20.49 -21.18 19.47
N ALA A 121 21.52 -21.96 19.79
CA ALA A 121 21.49 -22.85 20.95
C ALA A 121 21.55 -22.13 22.30
N LYS A 122 22.07 -20.90 22.32
CA LYS A 122 22.13 -20.04 23.50
C LYS A 122 21.35 -18.77 23.23
N LEU A 123 20.40 -18.49 24.12
CA LEU A 123 19.57 -17.30 24.08
C LEU A 123 19.75 -16.53 25.41
N PRO A 124 19.61 -15.19 25.40
CA PRO A 124 19.49 -14.42 26.63
C PRO A 124 18.38 -14.94 27.53
N LYS A 125 18.38 -14.60 28.83
CA LYS A 125 17.35 -15.10 29.76
C LYS A 125 16.02 -14.38 29.57
N GLU A 126 16.07 -13.06 29.43
CA GLU A 126 14.87 -12.23 29.37
C GLU A 126 14.29 -12.19 27.95
N LEU A 127 12.96 -12.24 27.84
CA LEU A 127 12.28 -12.24 26.54
C LEU A 127 12.59 -11.00 25.69
N PRO A 128 12.63 -9.75 26.24
CA PRO A 128 13.02 -8.59 25.46
C PRO A 128 14.42 -8.71 24.86
N GLU A 129 15.39 -9.20 25.65
CA GLU A 129 16.76 -9.43 25.19
C GLU A 129 16.84 -10.54 24.14
N LYS A 130 16.05 -11.61 24.29
CA LYS A 130 15.94 -12.68 23.28
C LYS A 130 15.45 -12.13 21.94
N LEU A 131 14.39 -11.35 21.94
CA LEU A 131 13.82 -10.78 20.72
C LEU A 131 14.81 -9.82 20.05
N ASP A 132 15.47 -8.95 20.82
CA ASP A 132 16.51 -8.07 20.28
C ASP A 132 17.70 -8.85 19.69
N PHE A 133 18.13 -9.92 20.38
CA PHE A 133 19.17 -10.82 19.86
C PHE A 133 18.75 -11.46 18.53
N LEU A 134 17.53 -12.00 18.45
CA LEU A 134 17.02 -12.64 17.26
C LEU A 134 16.85 -11.65 16.10
N ARG A 135 16.41 -10.42 16.37
CA ARG A 135 16.31 -9.35 15.36
C ARG A 135 17.67 -9.02 14.76
N LYS A 136 18.68 -8.84 15.61
CA LYS A 136 20.07 -8.58 15.18
C LYS A 136 20.64 -9.73 14.35
N GLN A 137 20.33 -10.96 14.71
CA GLN A 137 20.82 -12.14 13.98
C GLN A 137 20.08 -12.36 12.66
N ALA A 138 18.77 -12.15 12.63
CA ALA A 138 17.95 -12.37 11.43
C ALA A 138 18.18 -11.28 10.37
N ALA A 139 18.65 -10.09 10.77
CA ALA A 139 18.98 -8.97 9.89
C ALA A 139 17.88 -8.71 8.85
N ILE A 140 16.62 -8.71 9.32
CA ILE A 140 15.44 -8.68 8.46
C ILE A 140 15.35 -7.29 7.82
N LYS A 141 15.24 -7.27 6.50
CA LYS A 141 14.99 -6.04 5.76
C LYS A 141 13.48 -5.85 5.62
N ILE A 142 12.91 -4.94 6.41
CA ILE A 142 11.49 -4.57 6.31
C ILE A 142 11.34 -3.45 5.27
N PRO A 143 10.45 -3.59 4.26
CA PRO A 143 10.12 -2.52 3.34
C PRO A 143 9.57 -1.29 4.06
N ASP A 144 10.02 -0.11 3.66
CA ASP A 144 9.57 1.15 4.30
C ASP A 144 8.07 1.37 4.13
N LEU A 145 7.48 0.91 3.03
CA LEU A 145 6.04 0.96 2.80
C LEU A 145 5.22 0.19 3.85
N LEU A 146 5.71 -0.97 4.30
CA LEU A 146 5.05 -1.71 5.38
C LEU A 146 5.16 -0.96 6.71
N VAL A 147 6.31 -0.35 6.97
CA VAL A 147 6.50 0.46 8.18
C VAL A 147 5.58 1.67 8.15
N GLU A 148 5.47 2.37 7.01
CA GLU A 148 4.58 3.51 6.84
C GLU A 148 3.11 3.14 7.04
N GLU A 149 2.65 2.03 6.46
CA GLU A 149 1.27 1.55 6.61
C GLU A 149 0.94 1.23 8.08
N GLU A 150 1.82 0.48 8.75
CA GLU A 150 1.66 0.14 10.17
C GLU A 150 1.71 1.39 11.06
N THR A 151 2.59 2.36 10.72
CA THR A 151 2.66 3.64 11.42
C THR A 151 1.33 4.39 11.32
N ASN A 152 0.77 4.48 10.12
CA ASN A 152 -0.50 5.19 9.89
C ASN A 152 -1.65 4.50 10.62
N HIS A 153 -1.72 3.17 10.59
CA HIS A 153 -2.72 2.41 11.33
C HIS A 153 -2.64 2.68 12.84
N ARG A 154 -1.44 2.68 13.43
CA ARG A 154 -1.23 3.00 14.85
C ARG A 154 -1.62 4.43 15.20
N LEU A 155 -1.26 5.39 14.36
CA LEU A 155 -1.61 6.80 14.60
C LEU A 155 -3.13 7.01 14.53
N THR A 156 -3.82 6.35 13.60
CA THR A 156 -5.29 6.35 13.53
C THR A 156 -5.89 5.75 14.79
N ALA A 157 -5.44 4.56 15.21
CA ALA A 157 -5.94 3.92 16.42
C ALA A 157 -5.68 4.77 17.68
N LEU A 158 -4.51 5.42 17.76
CA LEU A 158 -4.18 6.36 18.83
C LEU A 158 -5.13 7.57 18.83
N ALA A 159 -5.37 8.18 17.67
CA ALA A 159 -6.27 9.32 17.54
C ALA A 159 -7.71 8.95 17.95
N GLU A 160 -8.20 7.77 17.55
CA GLU A 160 -9.49 7.26 18.00
C GLU A 160 -9.55 7.05 19.51
N ASN A 161 -8.49 6.50 20.11
CA ASN A 161 -8.42 6.28 21.55
C ASN A 161 -8.37 7.60 22.33
N ILE A 162 -7.61 8.59 21.85
CA ILE A 162 -7.57 9.95 22.43
C ILE A 162 -8.97 10.57 22.37
N THR A 163 -9.65 10.46 21.23
CA THR A 163 -11.01 10.98 21.04
C THR A 163 -12.01 10.30 21.99
N LYS A 164 -11.92 8.98 22.18
CA LYS A 164 -12.75 8.22 23.14
C LYS A 164 -12.54 8.66 24.59
N LEU A 165 -11.36 9.17 24.92
CA LEU A 165 -11.04 9.73 26.23
C LEU A 165 -11.49 11.20 26.39
N GLY A 166 -12.14 11.78 25.37
CA GLY A 166 -12.63 13.16 25.40
C GLY A 166 -11.53 14.21 25.21
N LEU A 167 -10.38 13.81 24.66
CA LEU A 167 -9.23 14.68 24.41
C LEU A 167 -9.08 14.96 22.91
N THR A 168 -8.36 16.03 22.56
CA THR A 168 -7.90 16.27 21.19
C THR A 168 -6.44 15.82 21.00
N THR A 169 -6.05 15.54 19.76
CA THR A 169 -4.67 15.19 19.42
C THR A 169 -3.68 16.28 19.87
N ASP A 170 -4.04 17.56 19.73
CA ASP A 170 -3.20 18.69 20.17
C ASP A 170 -3.01 18.72 21.68
N GLN A 171 -4.05 18.42 22.46
CA GLN A 171 -3.96 18.32 23.91
C GLN A 171 -3.05 17.17 24.34
N TYR A 172 -3.14 16.02 23.66
CA TYR A 172 -2.27 14.87 23.92
C TYR A 172 -0.80 15.21 23.64
N LEU A 173 -0.52 15.78 22.46
CA LEU A 173 0.82 16.20 22.06
C LEU A 173 1.40 17.24 23.02
N SER A 174 0.60 18.23 23.43
CA SER A 174 1.00 19.25 24.41
C SER A 174 1.35 18.64 25.77
N THR A 175 0.55 17.68 26.24
CA THR A 175 0.77 16.98 27.50
C THR A 175 2.06 16.16 27.48
N LYS A 176 2.33 15.50 26.34
CA LYS A 176 3.54 14.68 26.13
C LYS A 176 4.75 15.51 25.69
N ARG A 177 4.59 16.80 25.40
CA ARG A 177 5.61 17.71 24.85
C ARG A 177 6.23 17.14 23.56
N LEU A 178 5.40 16.59 22.69
CA LEU A 178 5.81 16.02 21.41
C LEU A 178 5.27 16.86 20.25
N THR A 179 6.02 16.93 19.16
CA THR A 179 5.49 17.42 17.88
C THR A 179 4.83 16.27 17.10
N PRO A 180 3.96 16.56 16.11
CA PRO A 180 3.43 15.53 15.21
C PRO A 180 4.54 14.73 14.50
N THR A 181 5.63 15.40 14.14
CA THR A 181 6.80 14.78 13.51
C THR A 181 7.51 13.82 14.46
N ASP A 182 7.70 14.22 15.73
CA ASP A 182 8.32 13.35 16.73
C ASP A 182 7.47 12.12 17.01
N LEU A 183 6.15 12.30 17.16
CA LEU A 183 5.22 11.20 17.38
C LEU A 183 5.23 10.22 16.21
N LYS A 184 5.18 10.73 14.97
CA LYS A 184 5.26 9.87 13.77
C LYS A 184 6.61 9.15 13.71
N GLY A 185 7.72 9.82 14.01
CA GLY A 185 9.05 9.23 14.03
C GLY A 185 9.19 8.10 15.06
N GLN A 186 8.75 8.34 16.29
CA GLN A 186 8.73 7.33 17.36
C GLN A 186 7.84 6.14 16.98
N THR A 187 6.62 6.41 16.53
CA THR A 187 5.68 5.37 16.10
C THR A 187 6.23 4.54 14.95
N SER A 188 6.96 5.16 14.01
CA SER A 188 7.59 4.46 12.89
C SER A 188 8.73 3.55 13.33
N GLN A 189 9.55 3.97 14.29
CA GLN A 189 10.59 3.11 14.87
C GLN A 189 9.98 1.92 15.62
N GLU A 190 8.96 2.17 16.43
CA GLU A 190 8.21 1.11 17.13
C GLU A 190 7.55 0.14 16.15
N ALA A 191 6.88 0.65 15.12
CA ALA A 191 6.26 -0.15 14.06
C ALA A 191 7.29 -1.07 13.38
N ARG A 192 8.49 -0.57 13.07
CA ARG A 192 9.55 -1.40 12.48
C ARG A 192 9.98 -2.53 13.42
N ILE A 193 10.25 -2.22 14.69
CA ILE A 193 10.67 -3.22 15.69
C ILE A 193 9.60 -4.30 15.87
N ASP A 194 8.34 -3.88 15.93
CA ASP A 194 7.22 -4.80 16.10
C ASP A 194 7.00 -5.68 14.88
N LEU A 195 7.09 -5.12 13.66
CA LEU A 195 7.04 -5.90 12.43
C LEU A 195 8.18 -6.93 12.38
N GLU A 196 9.42 -6.52 12.68
CA GLU A 196 10.55 -7.45 12.76
C GLU A 196 10.27 -8.59 13.75
N THR A 197 9.74 -8.24 14.92
CA THR A 197 9.36 -9.21 15.96
C THR A 197 8.25 -10.15 15.47
N GLU A 198 7.23 -9.61 14.82
CA GLU A 198 6.10 -10.37 14.30
C GLU A 198 6.54 -11.39 13.25
N TYR A 199 7.35 -10.97 12.28
CA TYR A 199 7.86 -11.87 11.26
C TYR A 199 8.84 -12.92 11.82
N ILE A 200 9.60 -12.61 12.86
CA ILE A 200 10.41 -13.61 13.60
C ILE A 200 9.51 -14.64 14.27
N LEU A 201 8.49 -14.20 14.99
CA LEU A 201 7.56 -15.08 15.67
C LEU A 201 6.80 -15.95 14.69
N LEU A 202 6.37 -15.39 13.55
CA LEU A 202 5.74 -16.13 12.47
C LEU A 202 6.67 -17.21 11.89
N HIS A 203 7.94 -16.87 11.65
CA HIS A 203 8.94 -17.84 11.19
C HIS A 203 9.13 -18.99 12.19
N ILE A 204 9.24 -18.68 13.48
CA ILE A 204 9.35 -19.68 14.55
C ILE A 204 8.08 -20.53 14.60
N GLN A 205 6.91 -19.91 14.53
CA GLN A 205 5.62 -20.59 14.53
C GLN A 205 5.56 -21.63 13.40
N VAL A 206 5.90 -21.23 12.17
CA VAL A 206 5.90 -22.12 11.01
C VAL A 206 6.95 -23.23 11.16
N LYS A 207 8.17 -22.90 11.57
CA LYS A 207 9.28 -23.86 11.72
C LYS A 207 9.02 -24.90 12.82
N GLN A 208 8.39 -24.49 13.92
CA GLN A 208 8.07 -25.35 15.06
C GLN A 208 6.64 -25.93 15.00
N LYS A 209 5.88 -25.64 13.94
CA LYS A 209 4.48 -26.06 13.74
C LYS A 209 3.58 -25.70 14.93
N LEU A 210 3.74 -24.48 15.44
CA LEU A 210 2.96 -23.96 16.56
C LEU A 210 1.63 -23.39 16.05
N PRO A 211 0.54 -23.47 16.85
CA PRO A 211 -0.79 -23.11 16.38
C PRO A 211 -0.97 -21.60 16.17
N ASP A 212 -0.32 -20.78 17.00
CA ASP A 212 -0.49 -19.33 16.98
C ASP A 212 0.77 -18.57 17.43
N ARG A 213 0.73 -17.26 17.27
CA ARG A 213 1.78 -16.33 17.71
C ARG A 213 2.07 -16.44 19.21
N LYS A 214 1.03 -16.63 20.03
CA LYS A 214 1.19 -16.72 21.49
C LYS A 214 2.02 -17.95 21.87
N SER A 215 1.77 -19.07 21.22
CA SER A 215 2.52 -20.31 21.40
C SER A 215 3.98 -20.16 20.98
N ALA A 216 4.27 -19.38 19.92
CA ALA A 216 5.64 -19.05 19.53
C ALA A 216 6.36 -18.20 20.58
N LEU A 217 5.65 -17.24 21.19
CA LEU A 217 6.17 -16.44 22.30
C LEU A 217 6.43 -17.30 23.55
N ASP A 218 5.46 -18.13 23.93
CA ASP A 218 5.58 -19.06 25.06
C ASP A 218 6.73 -20.05 24.85
N TYR A 219 6.94 -20.51 23.61
CA TYR A 219 8.06 -21.35 23.24
C TYR A 219 9.41 -20.64 23.45
N LEU A 220 9.55 -19.41 22.94
CA LEU A 220 10.76 -18.61 23.17
C LEU A 220 11.02 -18.33 24.65
N GLN A 221 9.96 -18.11 25.43
CA GLN A 221 10.09 -17.85 26.87
C GLN A 221 10.67 -19.06 27.62
N LYS A 222 10.35 -20.28 27.19
CA LYS A 222 10.81 -21.54 27.79
C LYS A 222 12.25 -21.94 27.41
N LEU A 223 12.79 -21.42 26.31
CA LEU A 223 14.19 -21.68 25.94
C LEU A 223 15.13 -20.93 26.88
N VAL A 224 16.00 -21.64 27.59
CA VAL A 224 17.02 -21.07 28.49
C VAL A 224 18.39 -21.55 28.08
#